data_AF-A0A4Q2YXU7-F1
#
_entry.id   AF-A0A4Q2YXU7-F1
#
_cell.length_a   1.000
_cell.length_b   1.000
_cell.length_c   1.000
_cell.angle_alpha   90.00
_cell.angle_beta   90.00
_cell.angle_gamma   90.00
#
_symmetry.space_group_name_H-M   'P 1'
#
loop_
_entity.id
_entity.type
_entity.pdbx_description
1 polymer ?
#
loop_
_entity_poly.entity_id
_entity_poly.type
_entity_poly.pdbx_seq_one_letter_code
_entity_poly.pdbx_strand_id
1 'polypeptide(L)'
;VRKIGERGAVDGQTIFQTGSTGKAMTAAALAILVDEGKIAWDDPVIKHMPWFRMYDAWVTREITIRDLLVHRSGLGLGQGDLMFVPRTNLTRKQTAERVAFLKPKTSFRSAYAYDNILYAVAGQLVEEVTGQTWEDFIRARVLRAGGMKNATSDSEDRFRIPNRSWPHARLSGALRGLGPQAALNERDELGRNGAPAGGLALSADDMAAWLKIQLAHGALPNGKRLFSEKQAAEMWAPVTPMPISPLPDQLKPAQPTQQAYALGWQVQDYRGHRIIQHGGGVFGSITRVVMIPDKNVGFAIMMNSEDSGMLLGLTYDLLDHYLDQPDYGWTQKWEDWYQSRLAGGVEYLKQAKASPAQSGPSLALAGYAGRYRDPWYGDIVIGQASTGLTIDFTSTPRMAGRLKHWQYDSFVTDFDDPAIEPAYVTFALDAEGKITGVTMKAVSKIADFSWDYHDLDLKPVEGKK
;
A
#
# COMPACT_ATOMS: atom_id res chain seq x y z
N VAL A 1 6.49 -23.15 5.42
CA VAL A 1 7.43 -22.89 6.53
C VAL A 1 7.39 -21.41 6.90
N ARG A 2 7.72 -21.04 8.14
CA ARG A 2 7.79 -19.63 8.54
C ARG A 2 8.93 -18.88 7.86
N LYS A 3 10.06 -19.55 7.64
CA LYS A 3 11.22 -19.04 6.91
C LYS A 3 11.94 -20.17 6.17
N ILE A 4 12.27 -19.97 4.90
CA ILE A 4 13.07 -20.91 4.12
C ILE A 4 14.45 -21.10 4.78
N GLY A 5 14.92 -22.34 4.81
CA GLY A 5 16.17 -22.72 5.48
C GLY A 5 16.01 -23.05 6.97
N GLU A 6 14.84 -22.80 7.57
CA GLU A 6 14.54 -23.12 8.97
C GLU A 6 13.44 -24.18 9.09
N ARG A 7 13.37 -24.87 10.25
CA ARG A 7 12.40 -25.94 10.51
C ARG A 7 11.04 -25.46 11.03
N GLY A 8 10.86 -24.16 11.27
CA GLY A 8 9.64 -23.60 11.85
C GLY A 8 8.43 -23.80 10.92
N ALA A 9 7.45 -24.58 11.36
CA ALA A 9 6.17 -24.76 10.66
C ALA A 9 5.25 -23.56 10.87
N VAL A 10 4.37 -23.33 9.90
CA VAL A 10 3.25 -22.38 10.03
C VAL A 10 2.11 -23.11 10.74
N ASP A 11 1.48 -22.43 11.69
CA ASP A 11 0.30 -22.90 12.43
C ASP A 11 -0.77 -21.78 12.54
N GLY A 12 -1.90 -22.08 13.18
CA GLY A 12 -3.01 -21.13 13.34
C GLY A 12 -2.67 -19.86 14.16
N GLN A 13 -1.57 -19.89 14.92
CA GLN A 13 -1.10 -18.80 15.77
C GLN A 13 0.09 -18.04 15.18
N THR A 14 0.62 -18.49 14.03
CA THR A 14 1.70 -17.80 13.33
C THR A 14 1.17 -16.49 12.77
N ILE A 15 1.78 -15.36 13.17
CA ILE A 15 1.38 -14.06 12.64
C ILE A 15 2.01 -13.77 11.27
N PHE A 16 1.21 -13.18 10.38
CA PHE A 16 1.61 -12.72 9.05
C PHE A 16 1.39 -11.21 8.94
N GLN A 17 2.26 -10.51 8.21
CA GLN A 17 1.95 -9.14 7.78
C GLN A 17 0.77 -9.19 6.80
N THR A 18 -0.31 -8.48 7.12
CA THR A 18 -1.60 -8.62 6.41
C THR A 18 -1.85 -7.52 5.37
N GLY A 19 -0.96 -6.53 5.31
CA GLY A 19 -1.03 -5.41 4.39
C GLY A 19 -2.36 -4.72 4.39
N SER A 20 -2.81 -4.31 3.20
CA SER A 20 -3.97 -3.45 3.04
C SER A 20 -5.31 -4.01 3.54
N THR A 21 -5.39 -5.28 3.96
CA THR A 21 -6.58 -5.76 4.69
C THR A 21 -6.78 -5.06 6.03
N GLY A 22 -5.71 -4.48 6.61
CA GLY A 22 -5.78 -3.64 7.81
C GLY A 22 -6.60 -2.34 7.63
N LYS A 23 -6.83 -1.89 6.39
CA LYS A 23 -7.71 -0.74 6.09
C LYS A 23 -9.11 -0.93 6.66
N ALA A 24 -9.66 -2.14 6.55
CA ALA A 24 -10.95 -2.49 7.14
C ALA A 24 -10.97 -2.37 8.67
N MET A 25 -9.85 -2.66 9.34
CA MET A 25 -9.74 -2.52 10.80
C MET A 25 -9.56 -1.06 11.21
N THR A 26 -8.86 -0.24 10.40
CA THR A 26 -8.82 1.22 10.57
C THR A 26 -10.22 1.83 10.40
N ALA A 27 -11.00 1.37 9.41
CA ALA A 27 -12.39 1.78 9.27
C ALA A 27 -13.24 1.40 10.50
N ALA A 28 -13.07 0.20 11.06
CA ALA A 28 -13.76 -0.19 12.28
C ALA A 28 -13.32 0.62 13.52
N ALA A 29 -12.05 1.03 13.59
CA ALA A 29 -11.59 1.95 14.64
C ALA A 29 -12.34 3.30 14.58
N LEU A 30 -12.56 3.83 13.38
CA LEU A 30 -13.37 5.04 13.19
C LEU A 30 -14.86 4.79 13.45
N ALA A 31 -15.40 3.63 13.09
CA ALA A 31 -16.77 3.24 13.40
C ALA A 31 -17.07 3.27 14.91
N ILE A 32 -16.13 2.80 15.73
CA ILE A 32 -16.20 2.91 17.20
C ILE A 32 -16.36 4.38 17.62
N LEU A 33 -15.56 5.29 17.05
CA LEU A 33 -15.61 6.71 17.37
C LEU A 33 -16.91 7.38 16.88
N VAL A 34 -17.50 6.90 15.78
CA VAL A 34 -18.82 7.34 15.30
C VAL A 34 -19.92 6.91 16.27
N ASP A 35 -19.92 5.66 16.74
CA ASP A 35 -20.90 5.20 17.72
C ASP A 35 -20.76 5.92 19.08
N GLU A 36 -19.54 6.31 19.45
CA GLU A 36 -19.27 7.14 20.63
C GLU A 36 -19.68 8.62 20.44
N GLY A 37 -20.12 9.02 19.25
CA GLY A 37 -20.51 10.40 18.94
C GLY A 37 -19.35 11.39 18.88
N LYS A 38 -18.10 10.91 18.77
CA LYS A 38 -16.90 11.77 18.72
C LYS A 38 -16.66 12.34 17.32
N ILE A 39 -17.05 11.59 16.30
CA ILE A 39 -16.96 11.97 14.89
C ILE A 39 -18.24 11.53 14.17
N ALA A 40 -18.50 12.08 12.98
CA ALA A 40 -19.44 11.51 12.02
C ALA A 40 -18.73 11.20 10.70
N TRP A 41 -19.16 10.18 9.95
CA TRP A 41 -18.56 9.83 8.66
C TRP A 41 -18.47 11.01 7.69
N ASP A 42 -19.48 11.86 7.70
CA ASP A 42 -19.60 12.99 6.79
C ASP A 42 -19.17 14.32 7.42
N ASP A 43 -18.52 14.28 8.60
CA ASP A 43 -17.83 15.46 9.13
C ASP A 43 -16.68 15.85 8.18
N PRO A 44 -16.51 17.15 7.87
CA PRO A 44 -15.31 17.65 7.22
C PRO A 44 -14.08 17.31 8.06
N VAL A 45 -13.01 16.83 7.43
CA VAL A 45 -11.78 16.43 8.15
C VAL A 45 -11.23 17.59 9.00
N ILE A 46 -11.31 18.82 8.47
CA ILE A 46 -10.84 20.03 9.14
C ILE A 46 -11.61 20.40 10.41
N LYS A 47 -12.79 19.80 10.65
CA LYS A 47 -13.52 19.95 11.93
C LYS A 47 -12.72 19.37 13.09
N HIS A 48 -12.00 18.28 12.83
CA HIS A 48 -11.22 17.53 13.83
C HIS A 48 -9.71 17.76 13.69
N MET A 49 -9.25 18.14 12.50
CA MET A 49 -7.86 18.51 12.22
C MET A 49 -7.79 19.89 11.56
N PRO A 50 -7.95 21.01 12.28
CA PRO A 50 -8.03 22.36 11.68
C PRO A 50 -6.82 22.79 10.85
N TRP A 51 -5.69 22.12 11.04
CA TRP A 51 -4.44 22.32 10.29
C TRP A 51 -4.37 21.52 8.98
N PHE A 52 -5.22 20.49 8.80
CA PHE A 52 -5.19 19.62 7.62
C PHE A 52 -5.54 20.38 6.34
N ARG A 53 -4.80 20.12 5.26
CA ARG A 53 -5.01 20.73 3.94
C ARG A 53 -4.86 19.67 2.86
N MET A 54 -5.71 19.77 1.85
CA MET A 54 -5.53 19.17 0.53
C MET A 54 -4.95 20.24 -0.41
N TYR A 55 -4.46 19.83 -1.59
CA TYR A 55 -3.91 20.74 -2.60
C TYR A 55 -4.85 21.92 -2.92
N ASP A 56 -6.12 21.61 -3.18
CA ASP A 56 -7.14 22.61 -3.43
C ASP A 56 -7.83 23.06 -2.14
N ALA A 57 -7.99 24.38 -1.98
CA ALA A 57 -8.68 24.96 -0.83
C ALA A 57 -10.16 24.57 -0.76
N TRP A 58 -10.81 24.29 -1.90
CA TRP A 58 -12.17 23.77 -1.92
C TRP A 58 -12.22 22.32 -1.42
N VAL A 59 -11.36 21.44 -1.91
CA VAL A 59 -11.30 20.05 -1.44
C VAL A 59 -10.97 19.98 0.05
N THR A 60 -10.07 20.84 0.54
CA THR A 60 -9.79 20.99 1.97
C THR A 60 -11.06 21.21 2.82
N ARG A 61 -12.00 22.02 2.33
CA ARG A 61 -13.25 22.33 3.06
C ARG A 61 -14.27 21.20 2.97
N GLU A 62 -14.29 20.47 1.86
CA GLU A 62 -15.35 19.52 1.52
C GLU A 62 -15.00 18.04 1.78
N ILE A 63 -13.71 17.72 1.92
CA ILE A 63 -13.28 16.35 2.17
C ILE A 63 -13.74 15.89 3.55
N THR A 64 -14.46 14.76 3.57
CA THR A 64 -15.01 14.18 4.80
C THR A 64 -14.19 13.00 5.30
N ILE A 65 -14.45 12.56 6.52
CA ILE A 65 -13.83 11.34 7.09
C ILE A 65 -14.12 10.13 6.19
N ARG A 66 -15.32 10.03 5.60
CA ARG A 66 -15.69 9.00 4.64
C ARG A 66 -14.80 9.03 3.40
N ASP A 67 -14.51 10.21 2.87
CA ASP A 67 -13.69 10.37 1.66
C ASP A 67 -12.27 9.82 1.84
N LEU A 68 -11.73 9.88 3.06
CA LEU A 68 -10.41 9.32 3.39
C LEU A 68 -10.34 7.80 3.22
N LEU A 69 -11.49 7.11 3.24
CA LEU A 69 -11.56 5.65 3.28
C LEU A 69 -11.97 5.03 1.94
N VAL A 70 -12.39 5.83 0.96
CA VAL A 70 -13.09 5.34 -0.25
C VAL A 70 -12.42 5.73 -1.58
N HIS A 71 -11.15 6.15 -1.56
CA HIS A 71 -10.30 6.27 -2.75
C HIS A 71 -10.87 7.15 -3.88
N ARG A 72 -11.42 8.32 -3.52
CA ARG A 72 -12.06 9.27 -4.46
C ARG A 72 -11.60 10.72 -4.27
N SER A 73 -10.41 10.90 -3.74
CA SER A 73 -9.86 12.18 -3.30
C SER A 73 -9.45 13.13 -4.43
N GLY A 74 -9.31 12.60 -5.65
CA GLY A 74 -8.71 13.31 -6.78
C GLY A 74 -7.22 13.01 -6.97
N LEU A 75 -6.56 12.40 -5.96
CA LEU A 75 -5.18 11.93 -6.06
C LEU A 75 -5.05 10.79 -7.07
N GLY A 76 -3.84 10.59 -7.58
CA GLY A 76 -3.49 9.47 -8.46
C GLY A 76 -3.31 8.15 -7.72
N LEU A 77 -3.24 7.05 -8.48
CA LEU A 77 -2.91 5.73 -7.96
C LEU A 77 -1.56 5.76 -7.25
N GLY A 78 -1.53 5.44 -5.96
CA GLY A 78 -0.30 5.37 -5.16
C GLY A 78 0.34 6.72 -4.80
N GLN A 79 -0.31 7.83 -5.13
CA GLN A 79 0.30 9.14 -4.98
C GLN A 79 0.57 9.47 -3.50
N GLY A 80 1.82 9.81 -3.20
CA GLY A 80 2.36 10.06 -1.86
C GLY A 80 2.99 8.84 -1.18
N ASP A 81 3.03 7.67 -1.84
CA ASP A 81 3.48 6.42 -1.20
C ASP A 81 4.95 6.43 -0.81
N LEU A 82 5.83 7.16 -1.52
CA LEU A 82 7.24 7.36 -1.11
C LEU A 82 7.40 8.00 0.28
N MET A 83 6.35 8.61 0.87
CA MET A 83 6.42 9.10 2.24
C MET A 83 6.40 7.98 3.29
N PHE A 84 6.05 6.74 2.95
CA PHE A 84 6.04 5.61 3.89
C PHE A 84 6.48 4.26 3.30
N VAL A 85 6.68 4.18 1.97
CA VAL A 85 7.20 3.01 1.25
C VAL A 85 8.47 3.42 0.48
N PRO A 86 9.65 2.88 0.82
CA PRO A 86 9.94 2.04 1.98
C PRO A 86 9.89 2.86 3.28
N ARG A 87 10.10 2.22 4.43
CA ARG A 87 10.12 2.88 5.75
C ARG A 87 10.88 4.21 5.75
N THR A 88 10.19 5.27 6.15
CA THR A 88 10.75 6.62 6.30
C THR A 88 10.88 7.01 7.78
N ASN A 89 11.54 8.15 8.04
CA ASN A 89 11.62 8.79 9.34
C ASN A 89 10.51 9.85 9.57
N LEU A 90 9.56 9.97 8.63
CA LEU A 90 8.45 10.91 8.75
C LEU A 90 7.47 10.44 9.83
N THR A 91 6.98 11.38 10.63
CA THR A 91 5.82 11.12 11.48
C THR A 91 4.55 11.06 10.64
N ARG A 92 3.50 10.43 11.19
CA ARG A 92 2.18 10.38 10.52
C ARG A 92 1.58 11.77 10.35
N LYS A 93 1.77 12.66 11.32
CA LYS A 93 1.34 14.05 11.20
C LYS A 93 2.06 14.78 10.06
N GLN A 94 3.38 14.66 9.96
CA GLN A 94 4.14 15.25 8.85
C GLN A 94 3.63 14.72 7.51
N THR A 95 3.39 13.41 7.43
CA THR A 95 2.82 12.75 6.24
C THR A 95 1.47 13.36 5.87
N ALA A 96 0.57 13.54 6.85
CA ALA A 96 -0.75 14.15 6.66
C ALA A 96 -0.68 15.64 6.27
N GLU A 97 0.24 16.42 6.83
CA GLU A 97 0.48 17.82 6.45
C GLU A 97 0.95 17.93 4.99
N ARG A 98 1.76 16.97 4.54
CA ARG A 98 2.37 16.97 3.20
C ARG A 98 1.43 16.56 2.08
N VAL A 99 0.28 15.95 2.39
CA VAL A 99 -0.79 15.70 1.41
C VAL A 99 -1.23 17.01 0.72
N ALA A 100 -1.09 18.15 1.40
CA ALA A 100 -1.38 19.48 0.86
C ALA A 100 -0.58 19.82 -0.42
N PHE A 101 0.51 19.13 -0.69
CA PHE A 101 1.37 19.41 -1.85
C PHE A 101 1.22 18.40 -2.99
N LEU A 102 0.39 17.37 -2.82
CA LEU A 102 0.15 16.37 -3.86
C LEU A 102 -0.83 16.92 -4.90
N LYS A 103 -0.34 17.20 -6.12
CA LYS A 103 -1.15 17.71 -7.23
C LYS A 103 -2.18 16.66 -7.67
N PRO A 104 -3.49 16.95 -7.70
CA PRO A 104 -4.51 15.97 -8.07
C PRO A 104 -4.38 15.53 -9.54
N LYS A 105 -4.75 14.28 -9.84
CA LYS A 105 -4.82 13.72 -11.21
C LYS A 105 -6.24 13.76 -11.79
N THR A 106 -7.24 13.84 -10.92
CA THR A 106 -8.67 13.92 -11.30
C THR A 106 -9.39 14.92 -10.42
N SER A 107 -10.61 15.32 -10.81
CA SER A 107 -11.44 16.17 -9.94
C SER A 107 -11.87 15.39 -8.68
N PHE A 108 -12.07 16.11 -7.58
CA PHE A 108 -12.54 15.50 -6.34
C PHE A 108 -13.84 14.72 -6.56
N ARG A 109 -13.89 13.49 -6.05
CA ARG A 109 -14.99 12.51 -6.17
C ARG A 109 -15.34 12.07 -7.60
N SER A 110 -14.58 12.46 -8.63
CA SER A 110 -14.92 12.11 -10.02
C SER A 110 -14.46 10.72 -10.47
N ALA A 111 -13.48 10.13 -9.79
CA ALA A 111 -12.89 8.84 -10.17
C ALA A 111 -12.39 8.06 -8.95
N TYR A 112 -12.30 6.74 -9.12
CA TYR A 112 -11.57 5.87 -8.20
C TYR A 112 -10.07 5.90 -8.51
N ALA A 113 -9.26 6.17 -7.49
CA ALA A 113 -7.82 6.00 -7.53
C ALA A 113 -7.36 5.56 -6.16
N TYR A 114 -6.77 4.36 -6.09
CA TYR A 114 -6.34 3.79 -4.81
C TYR A 114 -5.15 4.57 -4.25
N ASP A 115 -5.32 5.13 -3.05
CA ASP A 115 -4.28 5.87 -2.35
C ASP A 115 -4.13 5.35 -0.91
N ASN A 116 -2.89 5.08 -0.48
CA ASN A 116 -2.66 4.65 0.89
C ASN A 116 -2.55 5.83 1.85
N ILE A 117 -2.16 6.99 1.32
CA ILE A 117 -1.81 8.17 2.11
C ILE A 117 -3.00 8.70 2.92
N LEU A 118 -4.23 8.56 2.42
CA LEU A 118 -5.42 9.01 3.17
C LEU A 118 -5.79 8.07 4.30
N TYR A 119 -5.34 6.82 4.29
CA TYR A 119 -5.41 5.97 5.47
C TYR A 119 -4.42 6.41 6.55
N ALA A 120 -3.25 6.94 6.18
CA ALA A 120 -2.35 7.58 7.16
C ALA A 120 -3.01 8.83 7.78
N VAL A 121 -3.74 9.63 6.98
CA VAL A 121 -4.56 10.76 7.49
C VAL A 121 -5.68 10.26 8.41
N ALA A 122 -6.38 9.18 8.05
CA ALA A 122 -7.40 8.55 8.89
C ALA A 122 -6.84 8.03 10.22
N GLY A 123 -5.61 7.50 10.22
CA GLY A 123 -4.92 7.13 11.45
C GLY A 123 -4.53 8.36 12.29
N GLN A 124 -4.07 9.44 11.67
CA GLN A 124 -3.78 10.70 12.38
C GLN A 124 -5.04 11.28 13.03
N LEU A 125 -6.18 11.21 12.34
CA LEU A 125 -7.48 11.63 12.88
C LEU A 125 -7.84 10.89 14.18
N VAL A 126 -7.56 9.59 14.28
CA VAL A 126 -7.75 8.83 15.53
C VAL A 126 -6.93 9.44 16.66
N GLU A 127 -5.69 9.86 16.40
CA GLU A 127 -4.84 10.48 17.41
C GLU A 127 -5.36 11.85 17.86
N GLU A 128 -5.78 12.67 16.92
CA GLU A 128 -6.30 14.02 17.19
C GLU A 128 -7.61 13.98 17.99
N VAL A 129 -8.48 13.00 17.72
CA VAL A 129 -9.77 12.84 18.41
C VAL A 129 -9.62 12.19 19.79
N THR A 130 -8.64 11.31 19.97
CA THR A 130 -8.57 10.44 21.16
C THR A 130 -7.40 10.73 22.10
N GLY A 131 -6.37 11.44 21.63
CA GLY A 131 -5.10 11.63 22.34
C GLY A 131 -4.23 10.37 22.43
N GLN A 132 -4.62 9.25 21.83
CA GLN A 132 -3.86 8.00 21.78
C GLN A 132 -3.23 7.81 20.42
N THR A 133 -2.08 7.13 20.36
CA THR A 133 -1.54 6.73 19.06
C THR A 133 -2.50 5.77 18.35
N TRP A 134 -2.51 5.76 17.01
CA TRP A 134 -3.32 4.80 16.26
C TRP A 134 -2.98 3.36 16.66
N GLU A 135 -1.69 3.06 16.89
CA GLU A 135 -1.24 1.73 17.27
C GLU A 135 -1.85 1.27 18.60
N ASP A 136 -1.88 2.15 19.60
CA ASP A 136 -2.44 1.85 20.91
C ASP A 136 -3.96 1.74 20.85
N PHE A 137 -4.62 2.67 20.14
CA PHE A 137 -6.06 2.65 19.99
C PHE A 137 -6.53 1.38 19.30
N ILE A 138 -5.96 1.02 18.14
CA ILE A 138 -6.40 -0.17 17.40
C ILE A 138 -6.10 -1.45 18.19
N ARG A 139 -4.95 -1.51 18.88
CA ARG A 139 -4.59 -2.65 19.73
C ARG A 139 -5.61 -2.85 20.84
N ALA A 140 -5.95 -1.80 21.58
CA ALA A 140 -6.86 -1.91 22.71
C ALA A 140 -8.32 -2.09 22.26
N ARG A 141 -8.79 -1.20 21.37
CA ARG A 141 -10.20 -1.01 21.05
C ARG A 141 -10.71 -1.91 19.93
N VAL A 142 -9.84 -2.45 19.09
CA VAL A 142 -10.22 -3.35 17.98
C VAL A 142 -9.65 -4.74 18.23
N LEU A 143 -8.32 -4.88 18.31
CA LEU A 143 -7.65 -6.18 18.34
C LEU A 143 -7.96 -6.94 19.64
N ARG A 144 -7.58 -6.39 20.80
CA ARG A 144 -7.78 -7.05 22.09
C ARG A 144 -9.26 -7.15 22.47
N ALA A 145 -10.04 -6.10 22.25
CA ALA A 145 -11.49 -6.12 22.45
C ALA A 145 -12.20 -7.18 21.59
N GLY A 146 -11.73 -7.39 20.35
CA GLY A 146 -12.21 -8.42 19.43
C GLY A 146 -11.67 -9.83 19.69
N GLY A 147 -10.86 -10.03 20.72
CA GLY A 147 -10.28 -11.35 21.04
C GLY A 147 -9.15 -11.79 20.10
N MET A 148 -8.59 -10.88 19.29
CA MET A 148 -7.41 -11.12 18.47
C MET A 148 -6.16 -10.99 19.37
N LYS A 149 -5.71 -12.12 19.91
CA LYS A 149 -4.69 -12.19 20.98
C LYS A 149 -3.28 -12.01 20.45
N ASN A 150 -2.97 -12.54 19.27
CA ASN A 150 -1.62 -12.52 18.71
C ASN A 150 -1.40 -11.30 17.80
N ALA A 151 -2.48 -10.66 17.38
CA ALA A 151 -2.45 -9.52 16.48
C ALA A 151 -1.64 -8.35 17.05
N THR A 152 -0.88 -7.69 16.18
CA THR A 152 -0.05 -6.52 16.50
C THR A 152 -0.26 -5.40 15.49
N SER A 153 -0.12 -4.18 16.01
CA SER A 153 -0.20 -2.92 15.25
C SER A 153 1.14 -2.21 15.14
N ASP A 154 2.19 -2.77 15.72
CA ASP A 154 3.52 -2.17 15.78
C ASP A 154 4.59 -3.21 15.43
N SER A 155 5.52 -2.79 14.58
CA SER A 155 6.67 -3.55 14.11
C SER A 155 7.55 -4.12 15.22
N GLU A 156 7.83 -3.33 16.25
CA GLU A 156 8.74 -3.73 17.32
C GLU A 156 8.13 -4.87 18.15
N ASP A 157 6.81 -4.86 18.32
CA ASP A 157 6.10 -5.97 18.96
C ASP A 157 6.05 -7.20 18.06
N ARG A 158 5.84 -7.01 16.75
CA ARG A 158 5.92 -8.10 15.76
C ARG A 158 7.27 -8.80 15.81
N PHE A 159 8.38 -8.06 15.86
CA PHE A 159 9.73 -8.66 15.92
C PHE A 159 10.01 -9.44 17.20
N ARG A 160 9.33 -9.10 18.31
CA ARG A 160 9.45 -9.82 19.58
C ARG A 160 8.65 -11.12 19.61
N ILE A 161 7.68 -11.32 18.72
CA ILE A 161 6.88 -12.54 18.64
C ILE A 161 7.67 -13.65 17.92
N PRO A 162 8.03 -14.76 18.60
CA PRO A 162 8.78 -15.83 17.95
C PRO A 162 7.97 -16.57 16.88
N ASN A 163 6.65 -16.68 17.07
CA ASN A 163 5.76 -17.35 16.13
C ASN A 163 5.25 -16.40 15.03
N ARG A 164 6.15 -15.97 14.16
CA ARG A 164 5.85 -15.07 13.03
C ARG A 164 6.38 -15.63 11.71
N SER A 165 5.74 -15.27 10.61
CA SER A 165 6.23 -15.55 9.27
C SER A 165 7.31 -14.55 8.85
N TRP A 166 8.34 -15.03 8.17
CA TRP A 166 9.27 -14.19 7.43
C TRP A 166 8.77 -13.98 6.00
N PRO A 167 8.95 -12.78 5.41
CA PRO A 167 8.59 -12.52 4.03
C PRO A 167 9.51 -13.24 3.05
N HIS A 168 8.97 -13.65 1.90
CA HIS A 168 9.75 -14.27 0.83
C HIS A 168 9.35 -13.72 -0.54
N ALA A 169 10.31 -13.62 -1.45
CA ALA A 169 10.04 -13.31 -2.85
C ALA A 169 11.05 -14.00 -3.79
N ARG A 170 10.78 -13.93 -5.09
CA ARG A 170 11.71 -14.31 -6.16
C ARG A 170 12.26 -13.03 -6.77
N LEU A 171 13.54 -12.73 -6.52
CA LEU A 171 14.16 -11.45 -6.88
C LEU A 171 15.26 -11.56 -7.96
N SER A 172 15.75 -12.76 -8.26
CA SER A 172 16.94 -12.96 -9.09
C SER A 172 16.66 -13.26 -10.57
N GLY A 173 15.39 -13.37 -10.96
CA GLY A 173 15.01 -13.49 -12.36
C GLY A 173 15.00 -12.14 -13.11
N ALA A 174 14.63 -12.18 -14.40
CA ALA A 174 14.51 -10.97 -15.22
C ALA A 174 13.43 -9.98 -14.76
N LEU A 175 12.54 -10.44 -13.86
CA LEU A 175 11.48 -9.67 -13.22
C LEU A 175 11.26 -10.24 -11.81
N ARG A 176 10.86 -9.38 -10.87
CA ARG A 176 10.36 -9.83 -9.56
C ARG A 176 9.19 -10.80 -9.74
N GLY A 177 9.26 -11.93 -9.05
CA GLY A 177 8.37 -13.07 -9.27
C GLY A 177 9.01 -14.22 -10.04
N LEU A 178 10.23 -14.06 -10.57
CA LEU A 178 11.00 -15.11 -11.24
C LEU A 178 12.29 -15.45 -10.50
N GLY A 179 12.73 -16.72 -10.63
CA GLY A 179 13.90 -17.26 -9.95
C GLY A 179 13.55 -18.11 -8.70
N PRO A 180 14.55 -18.57 -7.93
CA PRO A 180 14.30 -19.27 -6.68
C PRO A 180 13.66 -18.37 -5.63
N GLN A 181 12.83 -18.97 -4.77
CA GLN A 181 12.28 -18.30 -3.60
C GLN A 181 13.40 -18.00 -2.59
N ALA A 182 13.46 -16.78 -2.08
CA ALA A 182 14.40 -16.37 -1.05
C ALA A 182 13.68 -15.66 0.10
N ALA A 183 14.20 -15.81 1.32
CA ALA A 183 13.75 -15.01 2.45
C ALA A 183 14.21 -13.56 2.28
N LEU A 184 13.30 -12.62 2.50
CA LEU A 184 13.62 -11.19 2.55
C LEU A 184 13.98 -10.79 3.99
N ASN A 185 14.60 -9.63 4.13
CA ASN A 185 14.82 -9.04 5.45
C ASN A 185 13.48 -8.56 6.01
N GLU A 186 12.99 -9.16 7.09
CA GLU A 186 11.69 -8.81 7.69
C GLU A 186 11.61 -7.40 8.27
N ARG A 187 12.75 -6.71 8.42
CA ARG A 187 12.81 -5.31 8.87
C ARG A 187 12.55 -4.32 7.74
N ASP A 188 12.49 -4.83 6.51
CA ASP A 188 12.21 -4.08 5.29
C ASP A 188 10.71 -3.97 5.08
N GLU A 189 10.03 -3.25 5.97
CA GLU A 189 8.57 -3.10 5.96
C GLU A 189 8.12 -1.64 5.79
N LEU A 190 6.80 -1.42 5.87
CA LEU A 190 6.19 -0.09 5.84
C LEU A 190 6.66 0.78 7.01
N GLY A 191 6.71 2.10 6.79
CA GLY A 191 6.87 3.06 7.89
C GLY A 191 5.68 3.03 8.85
N ARG A 192 5.93 3.32 10.14
CA ARG A 192 4.87 3.42 11.17
C ARG A 192 3.83 4.49 10.81
N ASN A 193 4.24 5.54 10.12
CA ASN A 193 3.33 6.55 9.56
C ASN A 193 2.29 5.95 8.58
N GLY A 194 2.64 4.92 7.83
CA GLY A 194 1.73 4.17 6.94
C GLY A 194 0.99 3.00 7.60
N ALA A 195 1.21 2.73 8.89
CA ALA A 195 0.62 1.56 9.57
C ALA A 195 -0.92 1.45 9.47
N PRO A 196 -1.71 2.55 9.52
CA PRO A 196 -3.15 2.50 9.28
C PRO A 196 -3.58 1.96 7.92
N ALA A 197 -2.69 2.06 6.91
CA ALA A 197 -2.94 1.58 5.57
C ALA A 197 -2.57 0.10 5.38
N GLY A 198 -1.69 -0.47 6.22
CA GLY A 198 -1.31 -1.89 6.07
C GLY A 198 -0.26 -2.46 7.02
N GLY A 199 -0.02 -1.83 8.17
CA GLY A 199 1.01 -2.21 9.14
C GLY A 199 0.59 -3.26 10.17
N LEU A 200 -0.58 -3.90 10.01
CA LEU A 200 -1.04 -4.93 10.95
C LEU A 200 -0.46 -6.31 10.64
N ALA A 201 -0.15 -7.06 11.69
CA ALA A 201 0.15 -8.49 11.59
C ALA A 201 -0.78 -9.32 12.45
N LEU A 202 -1.36 -10.38 11.88
CA LEU A 202 -2.40 -11.23 12.48
C LEU A 202 -2.11 -12.70 12.22
N SER A 203 -2.54 -13.57 13.14
CA SER A 203 -2.58 -15.01 12.90
C SER A 203 -3.89 -15.46 12.24
N ALA A 204 -3.96 -16.74 11.83
CA ALA A 204 -5.19 -17.29 11.26
C ALA A 204 -6.34 -17.28 12.28
N ASP A 205 -6.03 -17.60 13.54
CA ASP A 205 -6.99 -17.52 14.66
C ASP A 205 -7.50 -16.08 14.88
N ASP A 206 -6.60 -15.08 14.82
CA ASP A 206 -7.01 -13.68 14.93
C ASP A 206 -7.90 -13.26 13.76
N MET A 207 -7.54 -13.63 12.53
CA MET A 207 -8.32 -13.31 11.35
C MET A 207 -9.69 -14.00 11.36
N ALA A 208 -9.78 -15.22 11.87
CA ALA A 208 -11.05 -15.91 12.09
C ALA A 208 -11.92 -15.18 13.14
N ALA A 209 -11.32 -14.64 14.21
CA ALA A 209 -12.04 -13.81 15.18
C ALA A 209 -12.57 -12.53 14.52
N TRP A 210 -11.75 -11.86 13.70
CA TRP A 210 -12.16 -10.68 12.94
C TRP A 210 -13.34 -10.94 11.99
N LEU A 211 -13.26 -12.03 11.21
CA LEU A 211 -14.32 -12.42 10.28
C LEU A 211 -15.63 -12.75 11.00
N LYS A 212 -15.57 -13.43 12.15
CA LYS A 212 -16.75 -13.69 12.98
C LYS A 212 -17.41 -12.40 13.47
N ILE A 213 -16.61 -11.42 13.91
CA ILE A 213 -17.12 -10.11 14.34
C ILE A 213 -17.81 -9.39 13.19
N GLN A 214 -17.21 -9.41 12.00
CA GLN A 214 -17.77 -8.77 10.82
C GLN A 214 -19.10 -9.39 10.39
N LEU A 215 -19.16 -10.72 10.30
CA LEU A 215 -20.40 -11.45 9.99
C LEU A 215 -21.47 -11.29 11.08
N ALA A 216 -21.07 -11.12 12.35
CA ALA A 216 -21.96 -10.83 13.46
C ALA A 216 -22.29 -9.34 13.61
N HIS A 217 -21.98 -8.50 12.61
CA HIS A 217 -22.24 -7.06 12.60
C HIS A 217 -21.76 -6.35 13.86
N GLY A 218 -20.54 -6.69 14.28
CA GLY A 218 -19.86 -6.11 15.43
C GLY A 218 -20.14 -6.82 16.77
N ALA A 219 -21.02 -7.82 16.83
CA ALA A 219 -21.28 -8.54 18.08
C ALA A 219 -20.07 -9.36 18.56
N LEU A 220 -19.83 -9.33 19.88
CA LEU A 220 -18.76 -10.06 20.55
C LEU A 220 -19.34 -11.22 21.37
N PRO A 221 -18.58 -12.31 21.59
CA PRO A 221 -19.05 -13.46 22.38
C PRO A 221 -19.44 -13.14 23.83
N ASN A 222 -18.95 -12.03 24.38
CA ASN A 222 -19.25 -11.57 25.74
C ASN A 222 -20.55 -10.74 25.85
N GLY A 223 -21.35 -10.68 24.79
CA GLY A 223 -22.60 -9.92 24.74
C GLY A 223 -22.42 -8.41 24.50
N LYS A 224 -21.19 -7.91 24.41
CA LYS A 224 -20.90 -6.53 23.98
C LYS A 224 -20.85 -6.45 22.46
N ARG A 225 -20.70 -5.23 21.94
CA ARG A 225 -20.42 -4.97 20.53
C ARG A 225 -19.13 -4.18 20.38
N LEU A 226 -18.38 -4.48 19.34
CA LEU A 226 -17.24 -3.70 18.90
C LEU A 226 -17.72 -2.41 18.23
N PHE A 227 -18.62 -2.54 17.27
CA PHE A 227 -19.34 -1.45 16.60
C PHE A 227 -20.81 -1.86 16.40
N SER A 228 -21.69 -0.89 16.20
CA SER A 228 -23.11 -1.11 16.01
C SER A 228 -23.43 -1.68 14.63
N GLU A 229 -24.60 -2.31 14.50
CA GLU A 229 -25.07 -2.84 13.20
C GLU A 229 -25.22 -1.73 12.16
N LYS A 230 -25.55 -0.51 12.60
CA LYS A 230 -25.57 0.68 11.75
C LYS A 230 -24.19 0.92 11.13
N GLN A 231 -23.11 0.87 11.91
CA GLN A 231 -21.78 1.08 11.35
C GLN A 231 -21.30 -0.12 10.52
N ALA A 232 -21.72 -1.34 10.86
CA ALA A 232 -21.47 -2.49 10.01
C ALA A 232 -22.06 -2.28 8.59
N ALA A 233 -23.29 -1.77 8.51
CA ALA A 233 -23.93 -1.43 7.25
C ALA A 233 -23.19 -0.30 6.50
N GLU A 234 -22.78 0.77 7.19
CA GLU A 234 -21.99 1.85 6.61
C GLU A 234 -20.64 1.36 6.05
N MET A 235 -19.93 0.49 6.78
CA MET A 235 -18.63 -0.01 6.33
C MET A 235 -18.70 -0.87 5.07
N TRP A 236 -19.83 -1.53 4.83
CA TRP A 236 -20.03 -2.35 3.63
C TRP A 236 -20.77 -1.61 2.51
N ALA A 237 -21.36 -0.45 2.78
CA ALA A 237 -22.10 0.31 1.78
C ALA A 237 -21.17 0.74 0.63
N PRO A 238 -21.45 0.35 -0.62
CA PRO A 238 -20.68 0.82 -1.78
C PRO A 238 -20.70 2.35 -1.88
N VAL A 239 -19.54 2.97 -2.06
CA VAL A 239 -19.42 4.44 -2.18
C VAL A 239 -18.80 4.85 -3.51
N THR A 240 -17.67 4.26 -3.88
CA THR A 240 -16.91 4.65 -5.08
C THR A 240 -16.94 3.53 -6.11
N PRO A 241 -17.56 3.71 -7.29
CA PRO A 241 -17.49 2.73 -8.37
C PRO A 241 -16.04 2.46 -8.78
N MET A 242 -15.70 1.18 -8.94
CA MET A 242 -14.37 0.76 -9.38
C MET A 242 -14.42 0.30 -10.85
N PRO A 243 -13.36 0.56 -11.63
CA PRO A 243 -13.26 0.01 -12.98
C PRO A 243 -13.13 -1.51 -12.94
N ILE A 244 -13.85 -2.20 -13.84
CA ILE A 244 -13.77 -3.65 -14.01
C ILE A 244 -12.88 -3.95 -15.21
N SER A 245 -11.68 -4.48 -14.95
CA SER A 245 -10.77 -4.92 -16.01
C SER A 245 -11.26 -6.21 -16.65
N PRO A 246 -11.30 -6.31 -18.00
CA PRO A 246 -11.68 -7.55 -18.68
C PRO A 246 -10.75 -8.71 -18.30
N LEU A 247 -11.33 -9.84 -17.91
CA LEU A 247 -10.60 -11.08 -17.71
C LEU A 247 -10.57 -11.91 -19.01
N PRO A 248 -9.49 -12.69 -19.26
CA PRO A 248 -9.43 -13.61 -20.40
C PRO A 248 -10.49 -14.72 -20.26
N ASP A 249 -10.81 -15.40 -21.35
CA ASP A 249 -11.93 -16.35 -21.43
C ASP A 249 -11.91 -17.42 -20.32
N GLN A 250 -10.74 -18.00 -20.03
CA GLN A 250 -10.60 -19.01 -18.98
C GLN A 250 -10.84 -18.49 -17.55
N LEU A 251 -10.77 -17.17 -17.34
CA LEU A 251 -11.04 -16.51 -16.07
C LEU A 251 -12.35 -15.72 -16.09
N LYS A 252 -13.07 -15.72 -17.21
CA LYS A 252 -14.28 -14.93 -17.39
C LYS A 252 -15.37 -15.17 -16.34
N PRO A 253 -15.59 -16.41 -15.84
CA PRO A 253 -16.58 -16.63 -14.79
C PRO A 253 -16.27 -15.91 -13.46
N ALA A 254 -15.03 -15.50 -13.23
CA ALA A 254 -14.60 -14.70 -12.08
C ALA A 254 -14.82 -13.19 -12.26
N GLN A 255 -15.23 -12.74 -13.44
CA GLN A 255 -15.38 -11.31 -13.71
C GLN A 255 -16.69 -10.78 -13.08
N PRO A 256 -16.61 -9.77 -12.19
CA PRO A 256 -17.82 -9.15 -11.65
C PRO A 256 -18.55 -8.35 -12.72
N THR A 257 -19.86 -8.14 -12.50
CA THR A 257 -20.68 -7.20 -13.28
C THR A 257 -20.74 -5.82 -12.62
N GLN A 258 -20.52 -5.77 -11.31
CA GLN A 258 -20.51 -4.56 -10.48
C GLN A 258 -19.35 -4.63 -9.50
N GLN A 259 -18.61 -3.53 -9.38
CA GLN A 259 -17.53 -3.41 -8.40
C GLN A 259 -17.46 -1.99 -7.86
N ALA A 260 -17.28 -1.89 -6.55
CA ALA A 260 -17.15 -0.62 -5.86
C ALA A 260 -16.27 -0.76 -4.62
N TYR A 261 -15.83 0.37 -4.10
CA TYR A 261 -15.13 0.47 -2.84
C TYR A 261 -16.05 1.07 -1.77
N ALA A 262 -16.02 0.49 -0.58
CA ALA A 262 -16.71 0.90 0.65
C ALA A 262 -15.67 1.29 1.72
N LEU A 263 -16.04 1.43 2.99
CA LEU A 263 -15.08 1.87 4.02
C LEU A 263 -14.08 0.75 4.35
N GLY A 264 -12.93 0.75 3.68
CA GLY A 264 -11.87 -0.26 3.84
C GLY A 264 -12.18 -1.62 3.20
N TRP A 265 -13.19 -1.69 2.34
CA TRP A 265 -13.64 -2.93 1.70
C TRP A 265 -13.88 -2.76 0.21
N GLN A 266 -13.53 -3.77 -0.58
CA GLN A 266 -14.03 -3.94 -1.94
C GLN A 266 -15.36 -4.70 -1.89
N VAL A 267 -16.33 -4.25 -2.67
CA VAL A 267 -17.66 -4.86 -2.79
C VAL A 267 -17.91 -5.18 -4.25
N GLN A 268 -18.23 -6.44 -4.55
CA GLN A 268 -18.54 -6.87 -5.91
C GLN A 268 -19.55 -8.01 -5.91
N ASP A 269 -20.07 -8.36 -7.07
CA ASP A 269 -20.81 -9.60 -7.28
C ASP A 269 -19.89 -10.77 -7.70
N TYR A 270 -20.30 -11.98 -7.34
CA TYR A 270 -19.77 -13.22 -7.88
C TYR A 270 -20.87 -14.27 -7.91
N ARG A 271 -21.19 -14.80 -9.10
CA ARG A 271 -22.27 -15.80 -9.30
C ARG A 271 -23.60 -15.44 -8.62
N GLY A 272 -23.98 -14.16 -8.67
CA GLY A 272 -25.22 -13.66 -8.06
C GLY A 272 -25.15 -13.36 -6.56
N HIS A 273 -24.01 -13.62 -5.92
CA HIS A 273 -23.79 -13.31 -4.50
C HIS A 273 -23.00 -12.02 -4.33
N ARG A 274 -23.33 -11.25 -3.29
CA ARG A 274 -22.54 -10.09 -2.88
C ARG A 274 -21.30 -10.57 -2.13
N ILE A 275 -20.13 -10.16 -2.60
CA ILE A 275 -18.83 -10.46 -1.99
C ILE A 275 -18.27 -9.19 -1.36
N ILE A 276 -17.92 -9.28 -0.08
CA ILE A 276 -17.15 -8.24 0.63
C ILE A 276 -15.74 -8.76 0.82
N GLN A 277 -14.73 -8.04 0.32
CA GLN A 277 -13.36 -8.54 0.34
C GLN A 277 -12.32 -7.44 0.40
N HIS A 278 -11.10 -7.81 0.74
CA HIS A 278 -9.93 -6.94 0.56
C HIS A 278 -8.68 -7.79 0.32
N GLY A 279 -7.80 -7.30 -0.55
CA GLY A 279 -6.44 -7.84 -0.72
C GLY A 279 -5.42 -7.09 0.12
N GLY A 280 -4.33 -7.75 0.51
CA GLY A 280 -3.23 -7.11 1.20
C GLY A 280 -1.91 -7.61 0.67
N GLY A 281 -0.92 -6.72 0.67
CA GLY A 281 0.46 -7.04 0.35
C GLY A 281 1.40 -6.12 1.11
N VAL A 282 2.44 -6.69 1.71
CA VAL A 282 3.62 -5.97 2.23
C VAL A 282 4.81 -6.87 1.96
N PHE A 283 5.76 -6.38 1.18
CA PHE A 283 7.05 -7.00 0.84
C PHE A 283 7.16 -8.49 1.17
N GLY A 284 6.90 -9.38 0.20
CA GLY A 284 7.03 -10.81 0.42
C GLY A 284 5.94 -11.48 1.26
N SER A 285 4.86 -10.78 1.62
CA SER A 285 3.66 -11.33 2.24
C SER A 285 2.40 -10.79 1.55
N ILE A 286 1.45 -11.67 1.24
CA ILE A 286 0.17 -11.33 0.62
C ILE A 286 -1.00 -11.96 1.39
N THR A 287 -2.16 -11.32 1.33
CA THR A 287 -3.36 -11.75 2.06
C THR A 287 -4.62 -11.51 1.23
N ARG A 288 -5.60 -12.38 1.37
CA ARG A 288 -6.97 -12.16 0.91
C ARG A 288 -7.93 -12.40 2.07
N VAL A 289 -8.89 -11.50 2.24
CA VAL A 289 -10.01 -11.65 3.19
C VAL A 289 -11.30 -11.55 2.39
N VAL A 290 -12.21 -12.49 2.59
CA VAL A 290 -13.46 -12.61 1.82
C VAL A 290 -14.62 -12.96 2.74
N MET A 291 -15.77 -12.35 2.49
CA MET A 291 -17.04 -12.67 3.14
C MET A 291 -18.15 -12.78 2.09
N ILE A 292 -19.04 -13.75 2.31
CA ILE A 292 -20.27 -14.02 1.55
C ILE A 292 -21.43 -13.84 2.53
N PRO A 293 -21.96 -12.61 2.72
CA PRO A 293 -22.83 -12.29 3.85
C PRO A 293 -24.13 -13.11 3.89
N ASP A 294 -24.76 -13.36 2.74
CA ASP A 294 -26.01 -14.13 2.64
C ASP A 294 -25.83 -15.63 2.92
N LYS A 295 -24.58 -16.13 2.85
CA LYS A 295 -24.20 -17.48 3.28
C LYS A 295 -23.68 -17.53 4.71
N ASN A 296 -23.50 -16.38 5.37
CA ASN A 296 -22.84 -16.26 6.67
C ASN A 296 -21.44 -16.93 6.68
N VAL A 297 -20.70 -16.76 5.58
CA VAL A 297 -19.37 -17.34 5.39
C VAL A 297 -18.32 -16.25 5.33
N GLY A 298 -17.16 -16.51 5.93
CA GLY A 298 -15.98 -15.67 5.79
C GLY A 298 -14.71 -16.51 5.89
N PHE A 299 -13.73 -16.20 5.06
CA PHE A 299 -12.43 -16.87 5.07
C PHE A 299 -11.30 -15.89 4.75
N ALA A 300 -10.08 -16.29 5.11
CA ALA A 300 -8.88 -15.55 4.77
C ALA A 300 -7.75 -16.50 4.37
N ILE A 301 -6.93 -16.06 3.42
CA ILE A 301 -5.73 -16.76 2.97
C ILE A 301 -4.56 -15.80 3.21
N MET A 302 -3.55 -16.24 3.97
CA MET A 302 -2.34 -15.47 4.27
C MET A 302 -1.13 -16.27 3.81
N MET A 303 -0.29 -15.65 2.98
CA MET A 303 0.90 -16.26 2.41
C MET A 303 2.10 -15.37 2.70
N ASN A 304 3.22 -15.97 3.09
CA ASN A 304 4.49 -15.27 3.25
C ASN A 304 5.39 -15.43 2.01
N SER A 305 4.75 -15.36 0.84
CA SER A 305 5.37 -15.34 -0.49
C SER A 305 4.50 -14.54 -1.46
N GLU A 306 5.08 -14.07 -2.57
CA GLU A 306 4.38 -13.26 -3.59
C GLU A 306 3.68 -14.11 -4.68
N ASP A 307 3.21 -15.30 -4.32
CA ASP A 307 2.56 -16.26 -5.24
C ASP A 307 1.09 -15.87 -5.51
N SER A 308 0.89 -14.78 -6.25
CA SER A 308 -0.43 -14.18 -6.49
C SER A 308 -1.38 -15.08 -7.28
N GLY A 309 -0.85 -15.89 -8.22
CA GLY A 309 -1.64 -16.87 -8.98
C GLY A 309 -2.31 -17.87 -8.05
N MET A 310 -1.53 -18.52 -7.18
CA MET A 310 -2.02 -19.42 -6.13
C MET A 310 -3.03 -18.74 -5.18
N LEU A 311 -2.75 -17.52 -4.71
CA LEU A 311 -3.67 -16.80 -3.80
C LEU A 311 -5.04 -16.61 -4.45
N LEU A 312 -5.08 -16.14 -5.70
CA LEU A 312 -6.33 -15.92 -6.44
C LEU A 312 -7.03 -17.24 -6.75
N GLY A 313 -6.28 -18.26 -7.18
CA GLY A 313 -6.73 -19.62 -7.37
C GLY A 313 -7.55 -20.16 -6.19
N LEU A 314 -6.89 -20.23 -5.02
CA LEU A 314 -7.50 -20.68 -3.77
C LEU A 314 -8.70 -19.82 -3.35
N THR A 315 -8.65 -18.51 -3.63
CA THR A 315 -9.76 -17.60 -3.32
C THR A 315 -11.03 -18.02 -4.07
N TYR A 316 -10.93 -18.28 -5.38
CA TYR A 316 -12.07 -18.66 -6.19
C TYR A 316 -12.49 -20.12 -5.99
N ASP A 317 -11.55 -21.03 -5.70
CA ASP A 317 -11.88 -22.41 -5.29
C ASP A 317 -12.69 -22.41 -3.99
N LEU A 318 -12.33 -21.59 -3.00
CA LEU A 318 -13.11 -21.45 -1.75
C LEU A 318 -14.46 -20.76 -1.97
N LEU A 319 -14.53 -19.72 -2.81
CA LEU A 319 -15.81 -19.12 -3.19
C LEU A 319 -16.73 -20.15 -3.83
N ASP A 320 -16.25 -20.91 -4.80
CA ASP A 320 -17.04 -21.94 -5.48
C ASP A 320 -17.45 -23.08 -4.51
N HIS A 321 -16.56 -23.50 -3.60
CA HIS A 321 -16.86 -24.47 -2.55
C HIS A 321 -18.03 -24.01 -1.66
N TYR A 322 -17.99 -22.78 -1.14
CA TYR A 322 -19.05 -22.25 -0.27
C TYR A 322 -20.34 -21.84 -1.00
N LEU A 323 -20.31 -21.82 -2.33
CA LEU A 323 -21.46 -21.54 -3.20
C LEU A 323 -21.97 -22.80 -3.90
N ASP A 324 -21.55 -23.98 -3.46
CA ASP A 324 -21.94 -25.29 -4.00
C ASP A 324 -21.74 -25.40 -5.52
N GLN A 325 -20.67 -24.79 -6.03
CA GLN A 325 -20.30 -24.84 -7.45
C GLN A 325 -19.36 -26.02 -7.72
N PRO A 326 -19.39 -26.60 -8.94
CA PRO A 326 -18.42 -27.62 -9.32
C PRO A 326 -16.99 -27.07 -9.35
N ASP A 327 -16.02 -27.93 -9.08
CA ASP A 327 -14.60 -27.60 -9.23
C ASP A 327 -14.31 -27.14 -10.67
N TYR A 328 -13.91 -25.87 -10.81
CA TYR A 328 -13.56 -25.26 -12.08
C TYR A 328 -12.05 -25.34 -12.36
N GLY A 329 -11.25 -25.76 -11.39
CA GLY A 329 -9.79 -25.75 -11.44
C GLY A 329 -9.21 -24.34 -11.37
N TRP A 330 -9.69 -23.48 -10.47
CA TRP A 330 -9.26 -22.07 -10.41
C TRP A 330 -7.78 -21.94 -10.12
N THR A 331 -7.24 -22.78 -9.23
CA THR A 331 -5.81 -22.78 -8.88
C THR A 331 -4.90 -22.88 -10.10
N GLN A 332 -5.14 -23.85 -10.99
CA GLN A 332 -4.32 -23.99 -12.20
C GLN A 332 -4.52 -22.82 -13.16
N LYS A 333 -5.76 -22.38 -13.38
CA LYS A 333 -6.07 -21.30 -14.35
C LYS A 333 -5.48 -19.95 -13.96
N TRP A 334 -5.54 -19.60 -12.68
CA TRP A 334 -4.94 -18.37 -12.17
C TRP A 334 -3.42 -18.45 -12.17
N GLU A 335 -2.84 -19.60 -11.88
CA GLU A 335 -1.40 -19.81 -11.98
C GLU A 335 -0.90 -19.70 -13.43
N ASP A 336 -1.56 -20.37 -14.39
CA ASP A 336 -1.23 -20.28 -15.81
C ASP A 336 -1.32 -18.84 -16.32
N TRP A 337 -2.38 -18.13 -15.94
CA TRP A 337 -2.52 -16.71 -16.27
C TRP A 337 -1.40 -15.88 -15.64
N TYR A 338 -1.07 -16.08 -14.36
CA TYR A 338 -0.01 -15.34 -13.69
C TYR A 338 1.36 -15.60 -14.34
N GLN A 339 1.68 -16.85 -14.66
CA GLN A 339 2.91 -17.20 -15.38
C GLN A 339 2.94 -16.57 -16.78
N SER A 340 1.81 -16.54 -17.49
CA SER A 340 1.71 -15.85 -18.79
C SER A 340 1.96 -14.34 -18.67
N ARG A 341 1.53 -13.71 -17.55
CA ARG A 341 1.76 -12.29 -17.26
C ARG A 341 3.23 -12.01 -16.96
N LEU A 342 3.90 -12.87 -16.19
CA LEU A 342 5.34 -12.77 -15.94
C LEU A 342 6.13 -12.92 -17.24
N ALA A 343 5.81 -13.92 -18.06
CA ALA A 343 6.45 -14.11 -19.37
C ALA A 343 6.24 -12.90 -20.30
N GLY A 344 5.00 -12.40 -20.38
CA GLY A 344 4.70 -11.18 -21.14
C GLY A 344 5.41 -9.94 -20.62
N GLY A 345 5.56 -9.81 -19.30
CA GLY A 345 6.33 -8.73 -18.68
C GLY A 345 7.82 -8.78 -19.03
N VAL A 346 8.42 -9.97 -19.06
CA VAL A 346 9.80 -10.16 -19.51
C VAL A 346 9.96 -9.78 -20.98
N GLU A 347 9.05 -10.20 -21.86
CA GLU A 347 9.09 -9.82 -23.29
C GLU A 347 8.89 -8.32 -23.48
N TYR A 348 7.96 -7.71 -22.75
CA TYR A 348 7.75 -6.27 -22.75
C TYR A 348 9.01 -5.51 -22.31
N LEU A 349 9.68 -5.93 -21.24
CA LEU A 349 10.92 -5.30 -20.78
C LEU A 349 12.07 -5.48 -21.78
N LYS A 350 12.16 -6.61 -22.49
CA LYS A 350 13.15 -6.80 -23.57
C LYS A 350 12.91 -5.81 -24.72
N GLN A 351 11.65 -5.62 -25.12
CA GLN A 351 11.26 -4.69 -26.19
C GLN A 351 11.37 -3.21 -25.76
N ALA A 352 11.15 -2.93 -24.48
CA ALA A 352 11.16 -1.59 -23.92
C ALA A 352 12.56 -1.04 -23.63
N LYS A 353 13.65 -1.77 -23.95
CA LYS A 353 15.02 -1.31 -23.74
C LYS A 353 15.30 -0.04 -24.53
N ALA A 354 15.54 1.05 -23.82
CA ALA A 354 16.03 2.28 -24.42
C ALA A 354 17.53 2.13 -24.74
N SER A 355 17.92 2.53 -25.95
CA SER A 355 19.33 2.74 -26.31
C SER A 355 19.67 4.19 -26.00
N PRO A 356 20.52 4.48 -25.01
CA PRO A 356 20.85 5.85 -24.68
C PRO A 356 21.64 6.50 -25.80
N ALA A 357 21.47 7.81 -25.98
CA ALA A 357 22.32 8.59 -26.85
C ALA A 357 23.76 8.59 -26.31
N GLN A 358 24.74 8.39 -27.18
CA GLN A 358 26.17 8.55 -26.86
C GLN A 358 26.46 10.04 -26.63
N SER A 359 26.26 10.49 -25.41
CA SER A 359 26.34 11.89 -24.99
C SER A 359 26.98 11.96 -23.61
N GLY A 360 27.65 13.07 -23.30
CA GLY A 360 28.09 13.38 -21.94
C GLY A 360 27.07 14.24 -21.19
N PRO A 361 27.23 14.38 -19.87
CA PRO A 361 26.50 15.40 -19.11
C PRO A 361 26.87 16.81 -19.58
N SER A 362 25.90 17.74 -19.56
CA SER A 362 26.15 19.14 -19.94
C SER A 362 27.04 19.88 -18.94
N LEU A 363 27.03 19.45 -17.67
CA LEU A 363 27.88 19.99 -16.60
C LEU A 363 28.98 19.00 -16.21
N ALA A 364 30.06 19.51 -15.59
CA ALA A 364 30.93 18.64 -14.79
C ALA A 364 30.12 18.00 -13.66
N LEU A 365 30.46 16.77 -13.23
CA LEU A 365 29.68 16.05 -12.20
C LEU A 365 29.44 16.90 -10.93
N ALA A 366 30.45 17.66 -10.49
CA ALA A 366 30.33 18.57 -9.37
C ALA A 366 29.19 19.60 -9.49
N GLY A 367 28.80 19.96 -10.72
CA GLY A 367 27.71 20.90 -11.01
C GLY A 367 26.31 20.35 -10.71
N TYR A 368 26.14 19.02 -10.63
CA TYR A 368 24.89 18.40 -10.21
C TYR A 368 24.80 18.18 -8.69
N ALA A 369 25.92 18.27 -7.98
CA ALA A 369 25.95 18.07 -6.54
C ALA A 369 25.22 19.22 -5.84
N GLY A 370 24.34 18.86 -4.90
CA GLY A 370 23.48 19.83 -4.24
C GLY A 370 22.34 19.18 -3.48
N ARG A 371 21.59 20.00 -2.75
CA ARG A 371 20.36 19.62 -2.08
C ARG A 371 19.18 20.04 -2.94
N TYR A 372 18.25 19.12 -3.13
CA TYR A 372 17.01 19.36 -3.87
C TYR A 372 15.83 18.99 -2.99
N ARG A 373 14.78 19.81 -3.02
CA ARG A 373 13.60 19.65 -2.18
C ARG A 373 12.36 19.51 -3.03
N ASP A 374 11.58 18.48 -2.73
CA ASP A 374 10.20 18.37 -3.14
C ASP A 374 9.30 18.75 -1.94
N PRO A 375 8.22 19.52 -2.14
CA PRO A 375 7.38 19.98 -1.03
C PRO A 375 6.68 18.86 -0.22
N TRP A 376 6.28 17.76 -0.85
CA TRP A 376 5.63 16.64 -0.15
C TRP A 376 6.66 15.62 0.35
N TYR A 377 7.64 15.26 -0.46
CA TYR A 377 8.61 14.23 -0.13
C TYR A 377 9.70 14.73 0.84
N GLY A 378 10.18 15.96 0.64
CA GLY A 378 11.30 16.53 1.39
C GLY A 378 12.61 16.54 0.59
N ASP A 379 13.75 16.43 1.29
CA ASP A 379 15.06 16.61 0.68
C ASP A 379 15.64 15.32 0.09
N ILE A 380 16.21 15.44 -1.10
CA ILE A 380 17.26 14.55 -1.59
C ILE A 380 18.58 15.31 -1.66
N VAL A 381 19.69 14.59 -1.47
CA VAL A 381 21.04 15.14 -1.58
C VAL A 381 21.77 14.39 -2.68
N ILE A 382 22.27 15.15 -3.66
CA ILE A 382 23.23 14.66 -4.65
C ILE A 382 24.63 15.00 -4.17
N GLY A 383 25.40 13.97 -3.81
CA GLY A 383 26.78 14.11 -3.36
C GLY A 383 27.78 13.87 -4.49
N GLN A 384 29.03 14.26 -4.25
CA GLN A 384 30.16 13.93 -5.12
C GLN A 384 31.17 13.10 -4.34
N ALA A 385 31.44 11.89 -4.82
CA ALA A 385 32.48 11.00 -4.35
C ALA A 385 33.59 10.86 -5.41
N SER A 386 34.71 10.25 -5.05
CA SER A 386 35.80 9.95 -5.99
C SER A 386 35.37 9.05 -7.15
N THR A 387 34.31 8.26 -6.95
CA THR A 387 33.77 7.29 -7.91
C THR A 387 32.58 7.80 -8.72
N GLY A 388 32.19 9.07 -8.56
CA GLY A 388 31.07 9.68 -9.28
C GLY A 388 30.07 10.36 -8.36
N LEU A 389 28.81 10.46 -8.81
CA LEU A 389 27.74 11.07 -8.03
C LEU A 389 27.06 10.04 -7.11
N THR A 390 26.61 10.52 -5.95
CA THR A 390 25.74 9.77 -5.03
C THR A 390 24.38 10.44 -4.93
N ILE A 391 23.38 9.68 -4.50
CA ILE A 391 22.03 10.18 -4.19
C ILE A 391 21.62 9.65 -2.83
N ASP A 392 21.02 10.51 -2.01
CA ASP A 392 20.48 10.17 -0.71
C ASP A 392 19.10 10.80 -0.51
N PHE A 393 18.10 9.95 -0.33
CA PHE A 393 16.74 10.32 0.02
C PHE A 393 16.65 10.49 1.54
N THR A 394 16.86 11.71 2.03
CA THR A 394 17.18 11.98 3.45
C THR A 394 16.12 11.56 4.48
N SER A 395 14.85 11.47 4.06
CA SER A 395 13.76 10.96 4.90
C SER A 395 13.63 9.43 4.89
N THR A 396 14.35 8.74 4.01
CA THR A 396 14.17 7.33 3.70
C THR A 396 15.52 6.60 3.73
N PRO A 397 15.94 6.10 4.91
CA PRO A 397 17.32 5.64 5.14
C PRO A 397 17.86 4.56 4.19
N ARG A 398 16.98 3.82 3.50
CA ARG A 398 17.37 2.75 2.55
C ARG A 398 17.46 3.21 1.10
N MET A 399 17.10 4.45 0.81
CA MET A 399 17.12 5.01 -0.55
C MET A 399 18.36 5.86 -0.77
N ALA A 400 19.53 5.27 -0.50
CA ALA A 400 20.82 5.84 -0.82
C ALA A 400 21.54 4.98 -1.86
N GLY A 401 22.41 5.59 -2.66
CA GLY A 401 23.23 4.86 -3.63
C GLY A 401 24.02 5.76 -4.56
N ARG A 402 24.42 5.20 -5.69
CA ARG A 402 25.19 5.88 -6.72
C ARG A 402 24.29 6.38 -7.85
N LEU A 403 24.75 7.39 -8.58
CA LEU A 403 24.17 7.80 -9.85
C LEU A 403 25.11 7.42 -10.99
N LYS A 404 24.61 6.59 -11.90
CA LYS A 404 25.30 6.23 -13.15
C LYS A 404 24.79 7.14 -14.25
N HIS A 405 25.70 7.79 -14.99
CA HIS A 405 25.31 8.60 -16.14
C HIS A 405 24.58 7.73 -17.18
N TRP A 406 23.52 8.27 -17.78
CA TRP A 406 22.70 7.58 -18.76
C TRP A 406 22.78 8.23 -20.14
N GLN A 407 22.33 9.47 -20.26
CA GLN A 407 22.44 10.30 -21.47
C GLN A 407 22.12 11.76 -21.09
N TYR A 408 22.71 12.73 -21.78
CA TYR A 408 22.52 14.15 -21.51
C TYR A 408 22.62 14.43 -19.99
N ASP A 409 21.68 15.21 -19.45
CA ASP A 409 21.53 15.51 -18.03
C ASP A 409 20.66 14.49 -17.26
N SER A 410 20.63 13.23 -17.73
CA SER A 410 19.94 12.12 -17.06
C SER A 410 20.93 11.08 -16.50
N PHE A 411 20.61 10.60 -15.30
CA PHE A 411 21.33 9.56 -14.58
C PHE A 411 20.35 8.45 -14.18
N VAL A 412 20.87 7.28 -13.80
CA VAL A 412 20.11 6.17 -13.23
C VAL A 412 20.62 5.88 -11.83
N THR A 413 19.71 5.73 -10.88
CA THR A 413 20.04 5.31 -9.51
C THR A 413 20.52 3.87 -9.49
N ASP A 414 21.61 3.63 -8.78
CA ASP A 414 22.14 2.34 -8.39
C ASP A 414 22.09 2.29 -6.86
N PHE A 415 20.88 2.04 -6.33
CA PHE A 415 20.65 1.99 -4.89
C PHE A 415 21.46 0.86 -4.24
N ASP A 416 21.96 1.10 -3.03
CA ASP A 416 22.72 0.09 -2.29
C ASP A 416 21.84 -1.10 -1.88
N ASP A 417 20.52 -0.87 -1.80
CA ASP A 417 19.52 -1.89 -1.55
C ASP A 417 18.88 -2.37 -2.87
N PRO A 418 19.08 -3.64 -3.26
CA PRO A 418 18.61 -4.18 -4.53
C PRO A 418 17.08 -4.38 -4.58
N ALA A 419 16.36 -4.23 -3.46
CA ALA A 419 14.91 -4.32 -3.43
C ALA A 419 14.22 -3.00 -3.80
N ILE A 420 14.97 -1.89 -3.88
CA ILE A 420 14.47 -0.57 -4.26
C ILE A 420 14.44 -0.47 -5.79
N GLU A 421 13.30 -0.04 -6.33
CA GLU A 421 13.12 0.12 -7.78
C GLU A 421 14.04 1.23 -8.30
N PRO A 422 14.91 0.96 -9.29
CA PRO A 422 15.76 1.99 -9.89
C PRO A 422 14.94 3.07 -10.58
N ALA A 423 15.44 4.30 -10.56
CA ALA A 423 14.82 5.45 -11.20
C ALA A 423 15.82 6.22 -12.07
N TYR A 424 15.32 6.76 -13.17
CA TYR A 424 15.95 7.88 -13.86
C TYR A 424 15.88 9.13 -12.98
N VAL A 425 16.95 9.92 -12.97
CA VAL A 425 17.07 11.24 -12.35
C VAL A 425 17.46 12.21 -13.47
N THR A 426 16.60 13.16 -13.80
CA THR A 426 16.82 14.09 -14.92
C THR A 426 16.86 15.52 -14.44
N PHE A 427 17.95 16.21 -14.74
CA PHE A 427 18.17 17.60 -14.34
C PHE A 427 17.76 18.55 -15.49
N ALA A 428 17.00 19.58 -15.16
CA ALA A 428 16.64 20.65 -16.08
C ALA A 428 17.58 21.84 -15.89
N LEU A 429 18.16 22.35 -16.98
CA LEU A 429 19.04 23.53 -16.99
C LEU A 429 18.32 24.73 -17.62
N ASP A 430 18.55 25.93 -17.11
CA ASP A 430 18.16 27.18 -17.77
C ASP A 430 19.17 27.62 -18.85
N ALA A 431 18.94 28.78 -19.46
CA ALA A 431 19.77 29.32 -20.53
C ALA A 431 21.20 29.65 -20.07
N GLU A 432 21.40 29.84 -18.77
CA GLU A 432 22.68 30.12 -18.12
C GLU A 432 23.37 28.85 -17.62
N GLY A 433 22.73 27.68 -17.74
CA GLY A 433 23.26 26.39 -17.30
C GLY A 433 23.08 26.10 -15.80
N LYS A 434 22.24 26.88 -15.09
CA LYS A 434 21.88 26.60 -13.69
C LYS A 434 20.78 25.53 -13.67
N ILE A 435 20.88 24.61 -12.72
CA ILE A 435 19.83 23.62 -12.50
C ILE A 435 18.60 24.32 -11.93
N THR A 436 17.44 24.11 -12.56
CA THR A 436 16.15 24.69 -12.16
C THR A 436 15.19 23.66 -11.59
N GLY A 437 15.44 22.36 -11.82
CA GLY A 437 14.66 21.29 -11.23
C GLY A 437 15.21 19.90 -11.55
N VAL A 438 14.73 18.92 -10.81
CA VAL A 438 15.03 17.51 -10.99
C VAL A 438 13.73 16.73 -11.03
N THR A 439 13.56 15.88 -12.03
CA THR A 439 12.44 14.95 -12.12
C THR A 439 12.94 13.52 -12.03
N MET A 440 12.08 12.63 -11.55
CA MET A 440 12.40 11.21 -11.43
C MET A 440 11.35 10.34 -12.09
N LYS A 441 11.74 9.14 -12.52
CA LYS A 441 10.82 8.15 -13.09
C LYS A 441 11.41 6.76 -12.93
N ALA A 442 10.62 5.78 -12.51
CA ALA A 442 11.08 4.40 -12.46
C ALA A 442 11.67 3.95 -13.82
N VAL A 443 12.77 3.20 -13.78
CA VAL A 443 13.39 2.62 -14.97
C VAL A 443 12.48 1.54 -15.55
N SER A 444 11.94 0.67 -14.68
CA SER A 444 10.96 -0.32 -15.10
C SER A 444 9.63 0.37 -15.46
N LYS A 445 9.14 0.08 -16.66
CA LYS A 445 7.81 0.50 -17.11
C LYS A 445 6.67 -0.27 -16.43
N ILE A 446 7.00 -1.29 -15.65
CA ILE A 446 6.07 -2.10 -14.86
C ILE A 446 6.45 -2.07 -13.36
N ALA A 447 7.12 -1.00 -12.94
CA ALA A 447 7.36 -0.74 -11.53
C ALA A 447 6.05 -0.72 -10.74
N ASP A 448 6.11 -1.18 -9.48
CA ASP A 448 4.98 -1.08 -8.56
C ASP A 448 4.56 0.40 -8.38
N PHE A 449 3.26 0.64 -8.26
CA PHE A 449 2.72 2.00 -8.21
C PHE A 449 3.19 2.77 -6.96
N SER A 450 3.63 2.09 -5.91
CA SER A 450 4.15 2.73 -4.70
C SER A 450 5.47 3.46 -4.95
N TRP A 451 6.16 3.14 -6.06
CA TRP A 451 7.34 3.87 -6.54
C TRP A 451 6.93 5.08 -7.37
N ASP A 452 6.23 6.02 -6.73
CA ASP A 452 5.62 7.19 -7.35
C ASP A 452 6.62 8.33 -7.66
N TYR A 453 7.85 7.97 -8.04
CA TYR A 453 8.94 8.90 -8.40
C TYR A 453 8.54 10.01 -9.37
N HIS A 454 7.59 9.71 -10.25
CA HIS A 454 7.11 10.61 -11.30
C HIS A 454 6.23 11.75 -10.77
N ASP A 455 5.83 11.70 -9.50
CA ASP A 455 5.12 12.77 -8.81
C ASP A 455 6.07 13.71 -8.02
N LEU A 456 7.38 13.43 -8.01
CA LEU A 456 8.39 14.33 -7.46
C LEU A 456 8.65 15.52 -8.39
N ASP A 457 8.69 16.72 -7.81
CA ASP A 457 9.05 17.99 -8.45
C ASP A 457 10.13 18.69 -7.61
N LEU A 458 11.36 18.17 -7.71
CA LEU A 458 12.46 18.57 -6.86
C LEU A 458 13.08 19.88 -7.36
N LYS A 459 13.21 20.87 -6.47
CA LYS A 459 13.85 22.16 -6.76
C LYS A 459 15.16 22.32 -6.00
N PRO A 460 16.20 22.94 -6.57
CA PRO A 460 17.42 23.26 -5.83
C PRO A 460 17.12 24.10 -4.59
N VAL A 461 17.77 23.80 -3.48
CA VAL A 461 17.68 24.59 -2.24
C VAL A 461 18.80 25.62 -2.21
N GLU A 462 18.47 26.91 -2.15
CA GLU A 462 19.46 28.00 -2.08
C GLU A 462 20.04 28.14 -0.65
N GLY A 463 21.31 27.71 -0.46
CA GLY A 463 22.07 27.79 0.81
C GLY A 463 21.62 26.75 1.86
N LYS A 464 22.46 26.07 2.65
CA LYS A 464 23.91 26.04 2.89
C LYS A 464 24.45 24.64 2.55
N LYS A 465 25.75 24.63 2.18
CA LYS A 465 26.62 23.46 2.17
C LYS A 465 26.55 22.66 3.46
#